data_AF-A0A7S0JNG5-F1
#
_entry.id   AF-A0A7S0JNG5-F1
#
_cell.length_a   1.000
_cell.length_b   1.000
_cell.length_c   1.000
_cell.angle_alpha   90.00
_cell.angle_beta   90.00
_cell.angle_gamma   90.00
#
_symmetry.space_group_name_H-M   'P 1'
#
loop_
_entity.id
_entity.type
_entity.pdbx_description
1 polymer ?
#
loop_
_entity_poly.entity_id
_entity_poly.type
_entity_poly.pdbx_seq_one_letter_code
_entity_poly.pdbx_strand_id
1 'polypeptide(L)'
;HRGCSLEDLAGPWKVGAQASAALLAGSTEAILTPLERAQTLLQHRHFNGHFAHTWDVMKKLRPLGVREYYRGLVPILLRNGPSSVLFFTLRGPVRDVIPAKPSRFWDVLRDFVSGAVLGATISTVFFPINVAKSVMQAQLGGKFPGVVETIRRVKQERGGWRGVFRGVHINYTRSLVSWGIINSTYEILGDLLGVDAAA
;
A
#
# COMPACT_ATOMS: atom_id res chain seq x y z
N HIS A 1 -8.98 21.31 -34.01
CA HIS A 1 -7.72 20.56 -33.88
C HIS A 1 -7.73 19.79 -32.58
N ARG A 2 -8.06 18.49 -32.63
CA ARG A 2 -7.99 17.59 -31.47
C ARG A 2 -6.52 17.30 -31.22
N GLY A 3 -5.97 17.84 -30.15
CA GLY A 3 -4.60 17.55 -29.73
C GLY A 3 -4.48 16.06 -29.46
N CYS A 4 -3.58 15.40 -30.18
CA CYS A 4 -3.08 14.08 -29.84
C CYS A 4 -2.44 14.21 -28.45
N SER A 5 -3.10 13.71 -27.41
CA SER A 5 -2.55 13.74 -26.05
C SER A 5 -1.31 12.85 -26.03
N LEU A 6 -0.25 13.31 -25.38
CA LEU A 6 1.01 12.56 -25.13
C LEU A 6 0.83 11.18 -24.44
N GLU A 7 -0.40 10.83 -24.08
CA GLU A 7 -0.82 9.51 -23.61
C GLU A 7 -0.96 8.49 -24.75
N ASP A 8 -1.29 8.90 -25.99
CA ASP A 8 -1.45 8.01 -27.15
C ASP A 8 -0.10 7.50 -27.70
N LEU A 9 1.01 8.15 -27.32
CA LEU A 9 2.39 7.73 -27.55
C LEU A 9 2.97 6.94 -26.37
N ALA A 10 2.13 6.26 -25.59
CA ALA A 10 2.54 5.27 -24.61
C ALA A 10 3.11 4.02 -25.30
N GLY A 11 4.30 4.16 -25.89
CA GLY A 11 5.00 3.07 -26.56
C GLY A 11 5.36 1.91 -25.62
N PRO A 12 5.85 0.78 -26.19
CA PRO A 12 6.25 -0.42 -25.46
C PRO A 12 7.27 -0.17 -24.32
N TRP A 13 8.00 0.95 -24.39
CA TRP A 13 8.95 1.36 -23.35
C TRP A 13 8.28 1.69 -22.00
N LYS A 14 7.07 2.27 -21.98
CA LYS A 14 6.35 2.57 -20.72
C LYS A 14 5.92 1.29 -20.01
N VAL A 15 5.45 0.30 -20.78
CA VAL A 15 5.07 -1.02 -20.27
C VAL A 15 6.30 -1.76 -19.73
N GLY A 16 7.42 -1.72 -20.47
CA GLY A 16 8.69 -2.29 -20.01
C GLY A 16 9.21 -1.65 -18.72
N ALA A 17 9.15 -0.32 -18.61
CA ALA A 17 9.56 0.41 -17.41
C ALA A 17 8.66 0.12 -16.20
N GLN A 18 7.35 -0.04 -16.41
CA GLN A 18 6.41 -0.43 -15.35
C GLN A 18 6.64 -1.87 -14.89
N ALA A 19 6.91 -2.78 -15.82
CA ALA A 19 7.23 -4.17 -15.51
C ALA A 19 8.52 -4.28 -14.69
N SER A 20 9.59 -3.56 -15.07
CA SER A 20 10.84 -3.55 -14.31
C SER A 20 10.67 -2.93 -12.92
N ALA A 21 9.92 -1.83 -12.80
CA ALA A 21 9.59 -1.24 -11.51
C ALA A 21 8.80 -2.21 -10.62
N ALA A 22 7.83 -2.93 -11.17
CA ALA A 22 7.05 -3.93 -10.44
C ALA A 22 7.91 -5.11 -9.97
N LEU A 23 8.85 -5.58 -10.80
CA LEU A 23 9.80 -6.63 -10.45
C LEU A 23 10.74 -6.20 -9.31
N LEU A 24 11.28 -4.99 -9.39
CA LEU A 24 12.15 -4.44 -8.34
C LEU A 24 11.37 -4.24 -7.03
N ALA A 25 10.15 -3.72 -7.10
CA ALA A 25 9.29 -3.56 -5.94
C ALA A 25 8.97 -4.93 -5.30
N GLY A 26 8.56 -5.92 -6.10
CA GLY A 26 8.26 -7.26 -5.62
C GLY A 26 9.48 -7.99 -5.03
N SER A 27 10.67 -7.80 -5.62
CA SER A 27 11.92 -8.36 -5.11
C SER A 27 12.32 -7.73 -3.77
N THR A 28 12.20 -6.40 -3.67
CA THR A 28 12.47 -5.67 -2.43
C THR A 28 11.51 -6.09 -1.31
N GLU A 29 10.21 -6.20 -1.61
CA GLU A 29 9.24 -6.69 -0.64
C GLU A 29 9.47 -8.13 -0.23
N ALA A 30 9.90 -9.01 -1.14
CA ALA A 30 10.27 -10.38 -0.77
C ALA A 30 11.39 -10.38 0.28
N ILE A 31 12.43 -9.56 0.09
CA ILE A 31 13.53 -9.42 1.07
C ILE A 31 13.02 -8.88 2.41
N LEU A 32 12.06 -7.93 2.40
CA LEU A 32 11.53 -7.29 3.60
C LEU A 32 10.41 -8.07 4.29
N THR A 33 9.78 -9.03 3.60
CA THR A 33 8.62 -9.79 4.13
C THR A 33 8.87 -10.43 5.49
N PRO A 34 10.04 -11.04 5.78
CA PRO A 34 10.32 -11.59 7.11
C PRO A 34 10.28 -10.53 8.22
N LEU A 35 10.76 -9.31 7.95
CA LEU A 35 10.73 -8.19 8.89
C LEU A 35 9.32 -7.65 9.08
N GLU A 36 8.56 -7.46 7.99
CA GLU A 36 7.15 -7.05 8.07
C GLU A 36 6.32 -8.06 8.87
N ARG A 37 6.60 -9.36 8.67
CA ARG A 37 5.94 -10.42 9.42
C ARG A 37 6.29 -10.36 10.91
N ALA A 38 7.57 -10.16 11.24
CA ALA A 38 7.98 -10.04 12.64
C ALA A 38 7.35 -8.81 13.32
N GLN A 39 7.28 -7.68 12.62
CA GLN A 39 6.55 -6.48 13.08
C GLN A 39 5.06 -6.78 13.31
N THR A 40 4.42 -7.48 12.36
CA THR A 40 2.99 -7.84 12.48
C THR A 40 2.73 -8.71 13.70
N LEU A 41 3.60 -9.70 13.97
CA LEU A 41 3.47 -10.58 15.12
C LEU A 41 3.68 -9.85 16.45
N LEU A 42 4.66 -8.93 16.52
CA LEU A 42 4.88 -8.09 17.70
C LEU A 42 3.69 -7.16 18.00
N GLN A 43 3.09 -6.59 16.96
CA GLN A 43 1.96 -5.66 17.09
C GLN A 43 0.62 -6.39 17.34
N HIS A 44 0.56 -7.71 17.14
CA HIS A 44 -0.66 -8.46 17.28
C HIS A 44 -1.01 -8.68 18.75
N ARG A 45 -2.19 -8.21 19.17
CA ARG A 45 -2.63 -8.22 20.58
C ARG A 45 -2.54 -9.59 21.26
N HIS A 46 -2.76 -10.68 20.53
CA HIS A 46 -2.68 -12.05 21.06
C HIS A 46 -1.26 -12.46 21.49
N PHE A 47 -0.23 -11.93 20.83
CA PHE A 47 1.18 -12.23 21.15
C PHE A 47 1.83 -11.12 21.98
N ASN A 48 1.05 -10.17 22.48
CA ASN A 48 1.56 -9.11 23.32
C ASN A 48 2.15 -9.74 24.61
N GLY A 49 3.42 -9.43 24.90
CA GLY A 49 4.18 -10.04 25.99
C GLY A 49 4.80 -11.42 25.71
N HIS A 50 4.51 -12.05 24.56
CA HIS A 50 5.12 -13.34 24.18
C HIS A 50 6.42 -13.17 23.39
N PHE A 51 6.63 -12.00 22.81
CA PHE A 51 7.83 -11.66 22.05
C PHE A 51 8.40 -10.35 22.58
N ALA A 52 9.66 -10.36 22.98
CA ALA A 52 10.33 -9.14 23.45
C ALA A 52 10.72 -8.24 22.27
N HIS A 53 11.33 -8.82 21.24
CA HIS A 53 11.91 -8.09 20.12
C HIS A 53 11.82 -8.87 18.80
N THR A 54 12.05 -8.22 17.67
CA THR A 54 12.01 -8.81 16.32
C THR A 54 12.86 -10.07 16.20
N TRP A 55 14.03 -10.10 16.83
CA TRP A 55 14.94 -11.24 16.80
C TRP A 55 14.35 -12.49 17.47
N ASP A 56 13.58 -12.30 18.54
CA ASP A 56 12.92 -13.39 19.25
C ASP A 56 11.84 -14.05 18.39
N VAL A 57 11.04 -13.23 17.70
CA VAL A 57 10.10 -13.71 16.68
C VAL A 57 10.83 -14.52 15.61
N MET A 58 11.92 -13.98 15.06
CA MET A 58 12.67 -14.65 13.99
C MET A 58 13.24 -16.01 14.45
N LYS A 59 13.72 -16.10 15.69
CA LYS A 59 14.14 -17.37 16.31
C LYS A 59 12.98 -18.35 16.46
N LYS A 60 11.80 -17.88 16.87
CA LYS A 60 10.60 -18.72 17.04
C LYS A 60 10.05 -19.24 15.71
N LEU A 61 10.22 -18.49 14.62
CA LEU A 61 9.83 -18.91 13.27
C LEU A 61 10.78 -19.94 12.67
N ARG A 62 12.05 -19.95 13.07
CA ARG A 62 13.08 -20.86 12.53
C ARG A 62 12.69 -22.35 12.56
N PRO A 63 12.20 -22.92 13.68
CA PRO A 63 11.79 -24.33 13.71
C PRO A 63 10.54 -24.64 12.88
N LEU A 64 9.72 -23.64 12.52
CA LEU A 64 8.53 -23.80 11.68
C LEU A 64 8.88 -23.87 10.17
N GLY A 65 10.14 -23.59 9.82
CA GLY A 65 10.68 -23.68 8.47
C GLY A 65 10.74 -22.35 7.73
N VAL A 66 11.59 -22.30 6.69
CA VAL A 66 11.91 -21.06 5.95
C VAL A 66 10.67 -20.43 5.29
N ARG A 67 9.72 -21.27 4.85
CA ARG A 67 8.47 -20.81 4.25
C ARG A 67 7.61 -19.98 5.21
N GLU A 68 7.75 -20.18 6.52
CA GLU A 68 6.98 -19.44 7.51
C GLU A 68 7.35 -17.95 7.48
N TYR A 69 8.61 -17.59 7.25
CA TYR A 69 9.00 -16.17 7.14
C TYR A 69 8.26 -15.41 6.03
N TYR A 70 7.87 -16.10 4.95
CA TYR A 70 7.26 -15.50 3.76
C TYR A 70 5.74 -15.62 3.71
N ARG A 71 5.09 -15.98 4.82
CA ARG A 71 3.62 -16.01 4.87
C ARG A 71 3.08 -14.59 4.68
N GLY A 72 2.19 -14.44 3.71
CA GLY A 72 1.66 -13.13 3.31
C GLY A 72 2.37 -12.49 2.11
N LEU A 73 3.43 -13.09 1.55
CA LEU A 73 4.06 -12.59 0.33
C LEU A 73 3.08 -12.57 -0.86
N VAL A 74 2.27 -13.62 -1.02
CA VAL A 74 1.30 -13.72 -2.11
C VAL A 74 0.27 -12.57 -2.12
N PRO A 75 -0.45 -12.25 -1.02
CA PRO A 75 -1.36 -11.11 -1.03
C PRO A 75 -0.64 -9.76 -1.19
N ILE A 76 0.64 -9.63 -0.79
CA ILE A 76 1.44 -8.42 -1.06
C ILE A 76 1.65 -8.24 -2.56
N LEU A 77 2.14 -9.27 -3.25
CA LEU A 77 2.39 -9.22 -4.69
C LEU A 77 1.08 -9.00 -5.49
N LEU A 78 0.01 -9.69 -5.09
CA LEU A 78 -1.33 -9.52 -5.69
C LEU A 78 -1.91 -8.13 -5.49
N ARG A 79 -1.51 -7.43 -4.42
CA ARG A 79 -1.87 -6.02 -4.23
C ARG A 79 -1.04 -5.15 -5.17
N ASN A 80 0.29 -5.24 -5.07
CA ASN A 80 1.19 -4.25 -5.64
C ASN A 80 1.22 -4.21 -7.16
N GLY A 81 1.24 -5.37 -7.83
CA GLY A 81 1.26 -5.41 -9.29
C GLY A 81 -0.02 -4.77 -9.87
N PRO A 82 -1.20 -5.36 -9.59
CA PRO A 82 -2.47 -4.82 -10.04
C PRO A 82 -2.77 -3.39 -9.57
N SER A 83 -2.40 -3.01 -8.34
CA SER A 83 -2.62 -1.64 -7.84
C SER A 83 -1.79 -0.62 -8.62
N SER A 84 -0.55 -0.96 -8.99
CA SER A 84 0.32 -0.08 -9.76
C SER A 84 -0.22 0.12 -11.17
N VAL A 85 -0.69 -0.96 -11.81
CA VAL A 85 -1.34 -0.87 -13.13
C VAL A 85 -2.57 0.02 -13.06
N LEU A 86 -3.45 -0.18 -12.07
CA LEU A 86 -4.64 0.65 -11.90
C LEU A 86 -4.30 2.12 -11.63
N PHE A 87 -3.26 2.38 -10.83
CA PHE A 87 -2.82 3.75 -10.56
C PHE A 87 -2.35 4.46 -11.83
N PHE A 88 -1.46 3.84 -12.60
CA PHE A 88 -0.93 4.49 -13.81
C PHE A 88 -1.97 4.60 -14.93
N THR A 89 -2.88 3.63 -15.06
CA THR A 89 -3.92 3.64 -16.09
C THR A 89 -5.04 4.64 -15.80
N LEU A 90 -5.43 4.80 -14.52
CA LEU A 90 -6.54 5.67 -14.16
C LEU A 90 -6.12 7.09 -13.77
N ARG A 91 -4.82 7.36 -13.58
CA ARG A 91 -4.32 8.68 -13.17
C ARG A 91 -4.70 9.79 -14.16
N GLY A 92 -4.50 9.58 -15.46
CA GLY A 92 -4.88 10.57 -16.49
C GLY A 92 -6.39 10.85 -16.50
N PRO A 93 -7.24 9.83 -16.69
CA PRO A 93 -8.69 10.00 -16.71
C PRO A 93 -9.25 10.65 -15.45
N VAL A 94 -8.79 10.27 -14.26
CA VAL A 94 -9.26 10.86 -12.99
C VAL A 94 -8.81 12.32 -12.84
N ARG A 95 -7.60 12.66 -13.32
CA ARG A 95 -7.12 14.04 -13.35
C ARG A 95 -7.94 14.91 -14.30
N ASP A 96 -8.36 14.38 -15.44
CA ASP A 96 -9.09 15.10 -16.49
C ASP A 96 -10.55 15.41 -16.17
N VAL A 97 -11.13 14.71 -15.20
CA VAL A 97 -12.44 15.08 -14.63
C VAL A 97 -12.39 16.44 -13.91
N ILE A 98 -11.24 16.81 -13.34
CA ILE A 98 -11.08 18.09 -12.64
C ILE A 98 -10.70 19.17 -13.67
N PRO A 99 -11.47 20.27 -13.78
CA PRO A 99 -11.25 21.30 -14.79
C PRO A 99 -9.89 21.98 -14.61
N ALA A 100 -9.18 22.16 -15.72
CA ALA A 100 -7.91 22.88 -15.75
C ALA A 100 -8.13 24.40 -15.60
N LYS A 101 -7.25 25.07 -14.86
CA LYS A 101 -7.22 26.53 -14.74
C LYS A 101 -5.78 27.03 -14.92
N PRO A 102 -5.58 28.21 -15.54
CA PRO A 102 -4.24 28.75 -15.82
C PRO A 102 -3.59 29.33 -14.55
N SER A 103 -3.24 28.45 -13.61
CA SER A 103 -2.56 28.82 -12.37
C SER A 103 -1.80 27.61 -11.84
N ARG A 104 -0.51 27.83 -11.57
CA ARG A 104 0.39 26.79 -11.04
C ARG A 104 -0.14 26.16 -9.75
N PHE A 105 -0.74 26.97 -8.87
CA PHE A 105 -1.36 26.47 -7.64
C PHE A 105 -2.56 25.55 -7.93
N TRP A 106 -3.41 25.93 -8.89
CA TRP A 106 -4.54 25.12 -9.30
C TRP A 106 -4.12 23.78 -9.91
N ASP A 107 -3.04 23.74 -10.69
CA ASP A 107 -2.51 22.48 -11.23
C ASP A 107 -1.98 21.55 -10.13
N VAL A 108 -1.25 22.08 -9.13
CA VAL A 108 -0.80 21.30 -7.97
C VAL A 108 -1.99 20.75 -7.18
N LEU A 109 -3.00 21.59 -6.92
CA LEU A 109 -4.21 21.18 -6.21
C LEU A 109 -4.98 20.11 -6.98
N ARG A 110 -5.07 20.25 -8.31
CA ARG A 110 -5.70 19.27 -9.21
C ARG A 110 -4.98 17.92 -9.16
N ASP A 111 -3.65 17.92 -9.24
CA ASP A 111 -2.85 16.70 -9.14
C ASP A 111 -2.99 16.04 -7.75
N PHE A 112 -3.03 16.83 -6.70
CA PHE A 112 -3.24 16.34 -5.34
C PHE A 112 -4.62 15.70 -5.16
N VAL A 113 -5.69 16.39 -5.53
CA VAL A 113 -7.06 15.89 -5.35
C VAL A 113 -7.31 14.65 -6.20
N SER A 114 -6.91 14.66 -7.48
CA SER A 114 -7.05 13.49 -8.36
C SER A 114 -6.24 12.30 -7.85
N GLY A 115 -5.01 12.52 -7.40
CA GLY A 115 -4.17 11.50 -6.77
C GLY A 115 -4.79 10.94 -5.48
N ALA A 116 -5.35 11.79 -4.64
CA ALA A 116 -6.00 11.39 -3.39
C ALA A 116 -7.26 10.56 -3.64
N VAL A 117 -8.13 10.97 -4.56
CA VAL A 117 -9.35 10.23 -4.94
C VAL A 117 -8.99 8.88 -5.56
N LEU A 118 -8.02 8.86 -6.48
CA LEU A 118 -7.56 7.63 -7.10
C LEU A 118 -6.95 6.66 -6.08
N GLY A 119 -6.06 7.17 -5.22
CA GLY A 119 -5.43 6.38 -4.16
C GLY A 119 -6.45 5.82 -3.17
N ALA A 120 -7.44 6.62 -2.77
CA ALA A 120 -8.54 6.18 -1.90
C ALA A 120 -9.38 5.08 -2.56
N THR A 121 -9.66 5.21 -3.85
CA THR A 121 -10.44 4.23 -4.63
C THR A 121 -9.69 2.91 -4.74
N ILE A 122 -8.42 2.95 -5.16
CA ILE A 122 -7.56 1.77 -5.25
C ILE A 122 -7.42 1.10 -3.88
N SER A 123 -7.13 1.87 -2.82
CA SER A 123 -7.01 1.34 -1.45
C SER A 123 -8.28 0.61 -1.00
N THR A 124 -9.47 1.13 -1.36
CA THR A 124 -10.74 0.47 -1.07
C THR A 124 -10.89 -0.84 -1.82
N VAL A 125 -10.60 -0.86 -3.13
CA VAL A 125 -10.69 -2.08 -3.95
C VAL A 125 -9.76 -3.18 -3.43
N PHE A 126 -8.54 -2.82 -3.04
CA PHE A 126 -7.54 -3.76 -2.51
C PHE A 126 -7.66 -4.02 -1.00
N PHE A 127 -8.63 -3.43 -0.33
CA PHE A 127 -8.80 -3.60 1.12
C PHE A 127 -8.96 -5.06 1.56
N PRO A 128 -9.76 -5.91 0.88
CA PRO A 128 -9.86 -7.32 1.24
C PRO A 128 -8.53 -8.07 1.16
N ILE A 129 -7.65 -7.69 0.21
CA ILE A 129 -6.31 -8.27 0.06
C ILE A 129 -5.41 -7.82 1.22
N ASN A 130 -5.48 -6.56 1.64
CA ASN A 130 -4.78 -6.08 2.83
C ASN A 130 -5.23 -6.84 4.09
N VAL A 131 -6.53 -7.10 4.23
CA VAL A 131 -7.06 -7.90 5.35
C VAL A 131 -6.52 -9.34 5.31
N ALA A 132 -6.49 -9.95 4.12
CA ALA A 132 -5.90 -11.28 3.96
C ALA A 132 -4.42 -11.30 4.32
N LYS A 133 -3.63 -10.30 3.87
CA LYS A 133 -2.23 -10.13 4.25
C LYS A 133 -2.07 -10.12 5.78
N SER A 134 -2.79 -9.24 6.47
CA SER A 134 -2.67 -9.09 7.93
C SER A 134 -3.05 -10.37 8.68
N VAL A 135 -4.11 -11.06 8.27
CA VAL A 135 -4.54 -12.31 8.91
C VAL A 135 -3.55 -13.44 8.65
N MET A 136 -3.02 -13.55 7.43
CA MET A 136 -2.00 -14.54 7.10
C MET A 136 -0.69 -14.28 7.86
N GLN A 137 -0.23 -13.03 7.94
CA GLN A 137 1.01 -12.67 8.67
C GLN A 137 0.88 -12.84 10.18
N ALA A 138 -0.32 -12.66 10.74
CA ALA A 138 -0.59 -12.86 12.16
C ALA A 138 -0.67 -14.35 12.58
N GLN A 139 -0.76 -15.29 11.64
CA GLN A 139 -0.93 -16.71 11.98
C GLN A 139 0.42 -17.42 12.12
N LEU A 140 0.69 -18.04 13.27
CA LEU A 140 1.90 -18.84 13.53
C LEU A 140 1.66 -20.33 13.26
N GLY A 141 2.46 -20.92 12.38
CA GLY A 141 2.43 -22.36 12.10
C GLY A 141 1.11 -22.84 11.48
N GLY A 142 0.94 -24.16 11.39
CA GLY A 142 -0.27 -24.78 10.85
C GLY A 142 -0.46 -24.59 9.33
N LYS A 143 -1.72 -24.67 8.88
CA LYS A 143 -2.08 -24.59 7.45
C LYS A 143 -1.68 -23.24 6.84
N PHE A 144 -1.30 -23.27 5.56
CA PHE A 144 -1.07 -22.09 4.73
C PHE A 144 -2.29 -21.86 3.82
N PRO A 145 -3.36 -21.21 4.31
CA PRO A 145 -4.54 -20.98 3.50
C PRO A 145 -4.21 -20.06 2.32
N GLY A 146 -4.92 -20.26 1.20
CA GLY A 146 -4.85 -19.32 0.08
C GLY A 146 -5.44 -17.95 0.45
N VAL A 147 -5.16 -16.93 -0.37
CA VAL A 147 -5.72 -15.58 -0.18
C VAL A 147 -7.24 -15.59 -0.20
N VAL A 148 -7.84 -16.26 -1.20
CA VAL A 148 -9.31 -16.37 -1.34
C VAL A 148 -9.92 -17.13 -0.16
N GLU A 149 -9.27 -18.21 0.28
CA GLU A 149 -9.71 -18.99 1.44
C GLU A 149 -9.70 -18.13 2.71
N THR A 150 -8.64 -17.34 2.91
CA THR A 150 -8.52 -16.43 4.06
C THR A 150 -9.59 -15.34 4.02
N ILE A 151 -9.85 -14.72 2.86
CA ILE A 151 -10.93 -13.72 2.72
C ILE A 151 -12.29 -14.35 3.04
N ARG A 152 -12.56 -15.56 2.53
CA ARG A 152 -13.81 -16.28 2.81
C ARG A 152 -13.96 -16.60 4.29
N ARG A 153 -12.89 -17.05 4.94
CA ARG A 153 -12.84 -17.30 6.39
C ARG A 153 -13.15 -16.04 7.19
N VAL A 154 -12.46 -14.94 6.90
CA VAL A 154 -12.67 -13.65 7.56
C VAL A 154 -14.09 -13.13 7.33
N LYS A 155 -14.64 -13.29 6.11
CA LYS A 155 -16.03 -12.93 5.82
C LYS A 155 -17.00 -13.71 6.70
N GLN A 156 -16.78 -15.00 6.90
CA GLN A 156 -17.62 -15.83 7.77
C GLN A 156 -17.46 -15.43 9.25
N GLU A 157 -16.21 -15.32 9.73
CA GLU A 157 -15.89 -14.96 11.12
C GLU A 157 -16.41 -13.57 11.52
N ARG A 158 -16.38 -12.60 10.60
CA ARG A 158 -16.77 -11.20 10.88
C ARG A 158 -18.21 -10.87 10.50
N GLY A 159 -19.02 -11.86 10.10
CA GLY A 159 -20.44 -11.65 9.78
C GLY A 159 -20.72 -10.91 8.46
N GLY A 160 -19.87 -11.11 7.44
CA GLY A 160 -20.09 -10.63 6.08
C GLY A 160 -19.08 -9.57 5.58
N TRP A 161 -19.38 -8.96 4.42
CA TRP A 161 -18.49 -8.00 3.77
C TRP A 161 -18.25 -6.74 4.60
N ARG A 162 -19.26 -6.26 5.34
CA ARG A 162 -19.08 -5.15 6.29
C ARG A 162 -18.00 -5.43 7.34
N GLY A 163 -17.84 -6.70 7.73
CA GLY A 163 -16.78 -7.15 8.65
C GLY A 163 -15.40 -7.16 8.00
N VAL A 164 -15.31 -7.52 6.71
CA VAL A 164 -14.06 -7.46 5.94
C VAL A 164 -13.57 -6.01 5.86
N PHE A 165 -14.45 -5.06 5.52
CA PHE A 165 -14.12 -3.63 5.44
C PHE A 165 -14.06 -2.90 6.81
N ARG A 166 -14.22 -3.63 7.93
CA ARG A 166 -14.10 -3.05 9.27
C ARG A 166 -12.64 -2.64 9.50
N GLY A 167 -12.41 -1.33 9.58
CA GLY A 167 -11.07 -0.72 9.74
C GLY A 167 -10.62 0.16 8.56
N VAL A 168 -11.40 0.24 7.47
CA VAL A 168 -11.13 1.17 6.36
C VAL A 168 -11.05 2.61 6.85
N HIS A 169 -12.01 3.05 7.67
CA HIS A 169 -12.06 4.41 8.22
C HIS A 169 -10.83 4.74 9.07
N ILE A 170 -10.34 3.81 9.91
CA ILE A 170 -9.10 3.99 10.69
C ILE A 170 -7.90 4.17 9.77
N ASN A 171 -7.83 3.44 8.65
CA ASN A 171 -6.75 3.61 7.68
C ASN A 171 -6.81 5.00 7.02
N TYR A 172 -7.99 5.50 6.66
CA TYR A 172 -8.14 6.86 6.14
C TYR A 172 -7.70 7.92 7.14
N THR A 173 -8.18 7.85 8.38
CA THR A 173 -7.78 8.81 9.43
C THR A 173 -6.27 8.77 9.66
N ARG A 174 -5.66 7.58 9.74
CA ARG A 174 -4.21 7.44 9.86
C ARG A 174 -3.49 8.10 8.68
N SER A 175 -3.91 7.80 7.45
CA SER A 175 -3.29 8.37 6.25
C SER A 175 -3.38 9.89 6.21
N LEU A 176 -4.53 10.46 6.57
CA LEU A 176 -4.72 11.92 6.64
C LEU A 176 -3.79 12.56 7.67
N VAL A 177 -3.71 12.00 8.88
CA VAL A 177 -2.84 12.50 9.94
C VAL A 177 -1.37 12.39 9.54
N SER A 178 -0.94 11.24 8.98
CA SER A 178 0.43 11.05 8.52
C SER A 178 0.81 12.05 7.41
N TRP A 179 -0.08 12.28 6.44
CA TRP A 179 0.17 13.26 5.38
C TRP A 179 0.29 14.69 5.94
N GLY A 180 -0.58 15.06 6.90
CA GLY A 180 -0.50 16.36 7.56
C GLY A 180 0.83 16.56 8.27
N ILE A 181 1.25 15.59 9.09
CA ILE A 181 2.53 15.67 9.81
C ILE A 181 3.71 15.76 8.84
N ILE A 182 3.74 14.94 7.78
CA ILE A 182 4.83 14.94 6.80
C ILE A 182 4.93 16.31 6.11
N ASN A 183 3.83 16.86 5.63
CA ASN A 183 3.84 18.16 4.95
C ASN A 183 4.26 19.29 5.90
N SER A 184 3.67 19.36 7.09
CA SER A 184 4.06 20.39 8.07
C SER A 184 5.52 20.28 8.48
N THR A 185 6.05 19.06 8.63
CA THR A 185 7.48 18.86 8.94
C THR A 185 8.36 19.30 7.77
N TYR A 186 7.96 19.00 6.54
CA TYR A 186 8.69 19.41 5.34
C TYR A 186 8.77 20.93 5.23
N GLU A 187 7.66 21.65 5.44
CA GLU A 187 7.60 23.12 5.41
C GLU A 187 8.49 23.73 6.50
N ILE A 188 8.36 23.28 7.76
CA ILE A 188 9.20 23.78 8.87
C ILE A 188 10.69 23.54 8.60
N LEU A 189 11.05 22.37 8.04
CA LEU A 189 12.44 22.06 7.72
C LEU A 189 12.95 22.88 6.52
N GLY A 190 12.11 23.15 5.52
CA GLY A 190 12.42 24.04 4.40
C GLY A 190 12.75 25.45 4.87
N ASP A 191 11.89 26.00 5.74
CA ASP A 191 12.07 27.31 6.37
C ASP A 191 13.36 27.35 7.21
N LEU A 192 13.61 26.32 8.02
CA LEU A 192 14.78 26.25 8.90
C LEU A 192 16.10 26.11 8.12
N LEU A 193 16.09 25.39 7.00
CA LEU A 193 17.25 25.18 6.15
C LEU A 193 17.45 26.30 5.12
N GLY A 194 16.56 27.31 5.09
CA GLY A 194 16.65 28.47 4.20
C GLY A 194 16.45 28.14 2.72
N VAL A 195 15.80 27.00 2.40
CA VAL A 195 15.58 26.57 1.02
C VAL A 195 14.62 27.53 0.30
N ASP A 196 13.69 28.14 1.04
CA ASP A 196 12.75 29.15 0.53
C ASP A 196 13.35 30.56 0.42
N ALA A 197 14.56 30.81 0.95
CA ALA A 197 15.26 32.09 0.84
C ALA A 197 16.19 32.18 -0.40
N ALA A 198 16.25 31.13 -1.21
CA ALA A 198 17.17 31.01 -2.36
C ALA A 198 16.47 30.90 -3.74
N ALA A 199 15.15 31.10 -3.81
CA ALA A 199 14.36 31.10 -5.05
C ALA A 199 13.74 32.47 -5.32
#